data_AF-A0A0G4FW64-F1
#
_entry.id   AF-A0A0G4FW64-F1
#
_cell.length_a   1.000
_cell.length_b   1.000
_cell.length_c   1.000
_cell.angle_alpha   90.00
_cell.angle_beta   90.00
_cell.angle_gamma   90.00
#
_symmetry.space_group_name_H-M   'P 1'
#
loop_
_entity.id
_entity.type
_entity.pdbx_description
1 polymer ?
#
loop_
_entity_poly.entity_id
_entity_poly.type
_entity_poly.pdbx_seq_one_letter_code
_entity_poly.pdbx_strand_id
1 'polypeptide(L)'
;ESVASALETASQPYGGKPTYWEWLEGEYRNKRAHLMETLTHAGFNPIGPEGSFFILVDLEHTHLLKHALPSEPAEPGTVQRPDYEVCRFLTKEVGVCAIPCSAFYDHDGDSASSSSLSSSSSLEKGRLKEKEKFIRFAFCKTEAALDEARRRLYNHFREMS
;
A
#
# COMPACT_ATOMS: atom_id res chain seq x y z
N GLU A 1 -3.81 7.56 -34.37
CA GLU A 1 -4.32 6.32 -34.98
C GLU A 1 -4.36 5.15 -34.00
N SER A 2 -3.29 4.88 -33.26
CA SER A 2 -3.21 3.72 -32.34
C SER A 2 -4.22 3.73 -31.18
N VAL A 3 -4.53 4.89 -30.59
CA VAL A 3 -5.53 5.00 -29.51
C VAL A 3 -6.95 4.76 -30.01
N ALA A 4 -7.29 5.29 -31.19
CA ALA A 4 -8.61 5.08 -31.81
C ALA A 4 -8.84 3.58 -32.09
N SER A 5 -7.85 2.93 -32.70
CA SER A 5 -7.89 1.47 -32.93
C SER A 5 -7.97 0.65 -31.64
N ALA A 6 -7.28 1.08 -30.58
CA ALA A 6 -7.35 0.40 -29.28
C ALA A 6 -8.75 0.50 -28.64
N LEU A 7 -9.41 1.65 -28.74
CA LEU A 7 -10.77 1.84 -28.22
C LEU A 7 -11.79 0.99 -28.98
N GLU A 8 -11.69 0.95 -30.31
CA GLU A 8 -12.54 0.10 -31.16
C GLU A 8 -12.34 -1.39 -30.83
N THR A 9 -11.08 -1.81 -30.69
CA THR A 9 -10.73 -3.19 -30.32
C THR A 9 -11.26 -3.56 -28.93
N ALA A 10 -11.12 -2.67 -27.95
CA ALA A 10 -11.60 -2.90 -26.60
C ALA A 10 -13.14 -2.94 -26.50
N SER A 11 -13.83 -2.43 -27.51
CA SER A 11 -15.29 -2.51 -27.61
C SER A 11 -15.77 -3.84 -28.20
N GLN A 12 -14.86 -4.74 -28.59
CA GLN A 12 -15.18 -6.08 -29.08
C GLN A 12 -15.27 -7.11 -27.94
N PRO A 13 -15.95 -8.25 -28.15
CA PRO A 13 -16.03 -9.33 -27.17
C PRO A 13 -14.65 -9.86 -26.74
N TYR A 14 -14.47 -10.08 -25.44
CA TYR A 14 -13.21 -10.54 -24.87
C TYR A 14 -13.46 -11.36 -23.60
N GLY A 15 -12.72 -12.46 -23.41
CA GLY A 15 -12.75 -13.25 -22.17
C GLY A 15 -14.16 -13.73 -21.74
N GLY A 16 -15.05 -13.98 -22.69
CA GLY A 16 -16.45 -14.37 -22.41
C GLY A 16 -17.38 -13.22 -22.00
N LYS A 17 -16.95 -11.96 -22.17
CA LYS A 17 -17.77 -10.76 -21.93
C LYS A 17 -18.04 -9.99 -23.24
N PRO A 18 -19.12 -9.18 -23.28
CA PRO A 18 -19.46 -8.34 -24.44
C PRO A 18 -18.36 -7.38 -24.88
N THR A 19 -17.57 -6.86 -23.94
CA THR A 19 -16.46 -5.93 -24.22
C THR A 19 -15.24 -6.24 -23.34
N TYR A 20 -14.06 -5.78 -23.76
CA TYR A 20 -12.84 -5.83 -22.94
C TYR A 20 -13.02 -5.07 -21.61
N TRP A 21 -13.76 -3.96 -21.61
CA TRP A 21 -13.98 -3.14 -20.42
C TRP A 21 -14.76 -3.89 -19.34
N GLU A 22 -15.83 -4.59 -19.71
CA GLU A 22 -16.62 -5.41 -18.77
C GLU A 22 -15.81 -6.58 -18.22
N TRP A 23 -14.96 -7.19 -19.06
CA TRP A 23 -14.02 -8.21 -18.60
C TRP A 23 -13.01 -7.63 -17.61
N LEU A 24 -12.38 -6.51 -17.96
CA LEU A 24 -11.36 -5.84 -17.14
C LEU A 24 -11.92 -5.39 -15.79
N GLU A 25 -13.14 -4.85 -15.78
CA GLU A 25 -13.85 -4.45 -14.56
C GLU A 25 -14.08 -5.65 -13.64
N GLY A 26 -14.53 -6.79 -14.19
CA GLY A 26 -14.68 -8.04 -13.45
C GLY A 26 -13.36 -8.51 -12.84
N GLU A 27 -12.30 -8.55 -13.65
CA GLU A 27 -10.96 -8.96 -13.21
C GLU A 27 -10.43 -8.08 -12.08
N TYR A 28 -10.49 -6.75 -12.23
CA TYR A 28 -9.99 -5.83 -11.21
C TYR A 28 -10.86 -5.80 -9.96
N ARG A 29 -12.17 -6.04 -10.09
CA ARG A 29 -13.07 -6.20 -8.94
C ARG A 29 -12.69 -7.44 -8.12
N ASN A 30 -12.40 -8.56 -8.79
CA ASN A 30 -11.97 -9.79 -8.12
C ASN A 30 -10.62 -9.60 -7.41
N LYS A 31 -9.63 -9.00 -8.09
CA LYS A 31 -8.32 -8.72 -7.50
C LYS A 31 -8.39 -7.75 -6.32
N ARG A 32 -9.23 -6.72 -6.41
CA ARG A 32 -9.50 -5.80 -5.30
C ARG A 32 -10.08 -6.56 -4.10
N ALA A 33 -11.11 -7.39 -4.33
CA ALA A 33 -11.71 -8.18 -3.26
C ALA A 33 -10.71 -9.14 -2.61
N HIS A 34 -9.90 -9.84 -3.42
CA HIS A 34 -8.88 -10.76 -2.95
C HIS A 34 -7.84 -10.06 -2.04
N LEU A 35 -7.30 -8.92 -2.47
CA LEU A 35 -6.32 -8.20 -1.67
C LEU A 35 -6.93 -7.53 -0.43
N MET A 36 -8.17 -7.02 -0.51
CA MET A 36 -8.91 -6.50 0.64
C MET A 36 -9.12 -7.57 1.71
N GLU A 37 -9.55 -8.78 1.32
CA GLU A 37 -9.71 -9.92 2.22
C GLU A 37 -8.35 -10.28 2.85
N THR A 38 -7.32 -10.44 2.01
CA THR A 38 -5.97 -10.79 2.45
C THR A 38 -5.44 -9.83 3.52
N LEU A 39 -5.54 -8.52 3.30
CA LEU A 39 -5.09 -7.50 4.25
C LEU A 39 -5.93 -7.54 5.54
N THR A 40 -7.25 -7.61 5.43
CA THR A 40 -8.15 -7.74 6.60
C THR A 40 -7.79 -8.95 7.46
N HIS A 41 -7.57 -10.11 6.84
CA HIS A 41 -7.22 -11.36 7.55
C HIS A 41 -5.86 -11.30 8.23
N ALA A 42 -4.92 -10.51 7.70
CA ALA A 42 -3.64 -10.26 8.34
C ALA A 42 -3.71 -9.16 9.43
N GLY A 43 -4.92 -8.73 9.81
CA GLY A 43 -5.16 -7.76 10.88
C GLY A 43 -4.87 -6.31 10.51
N PHE A 44 -4.86 -5.99 9.21
CA PHE A 44 -4.78 -4.64 8.69
C PHE A 44 -6.19 -4.01 8.68
N ASN A 45 -6.26 -2.67 8.54
CA ASN A 45 -7.49 -1.92 8.31
C ASN A 45 -7.51 -1.35 6.88
N PRO A 46 -7.82 -2.16 5.85
CA PRO A 46 -7.78 -1.71 4.46
C PRO A 46 -8.99 -0.85 4.09
N ILE A 47 -8.74 0.21 3.33
CA ILE A 47 -9.75 1.12 2.78
C ILE A 47 -9.83 0.86 1.28
N GLY A 48 -10.97 0.32 0.86
CA GLY A 48 -11.20 -0.05 -0.54
C GLY A 48 -11.40 1.16 -1.44
N PRO A 49 -10.78 1.22 -2.63
CA PRO A 49 -10.95 2.35 -3.54
C PRO A 49 -12.29 2.30 -4.29
N GLU A 50 -12.81 3.45 -4.71
CA GLU A 50 -13.92 3.55 -5.68
C GLU A 50 -13.45 3.47 -7.13
N GLY A 51 -12.15 3.73 -7.38
CA GLY A 51 -11.48 3.62 -8.68
C GLY A 51 -9.96 3.54 -8.51
N SER A 52 -9.22 3.36 -9.61
CA SER A 52 -7.78 2.98 -9.59
C SER A 52 -7.52 1.55 -9.08
N PHE A 53 -6.24 1.20 -8.93
CA PHE A 53 -5.79 -0.12 -8.51
C PHE A 53 -5.02 -0.13 -7.19
N PHE A 54 -5.23 0.87 -6.34
CA PHE A 54 -4.58 1.00 -5.03
C PHE A 54 -5.56 0.84 -3.86
N ILE A 55 -5.19 0.03 -2.87
CA ILE A 55 -5.86 -0.06 -1.56
C ILE A 55 -5.00 0.69 -0.55
N LEU A 56 -5.61 1.55 0.25
CA LEU A 56 -4.95 2.17 1.40
C LEU A 56 -5.08 1.28 2.63
N VAL A 57 -4.10 1.35 3.52
CA VAL A 57 -4.18 0.79 4.86
C VAL A 57 -3.93 1.93 5.83
N ASP A 58 -4.83 2.07 6.80
CA ASP A 58 -4.66 2.98 7.94
C ASP A 58 -3.77 2.35 9.00
N LEU A 59 -2.62 2.96 9.29
CA LEU A 59 -1.67 2.48 10.29
C LEU A 59 -2.09 2.79 11.72
N GLU A 60 -2.84 3.88 11.97
CA GLU A 60 -3.21 4.33 13.32
C GLU A 60 -4.07 3.29 14.04
N HIS A 61 -4.88 2.55 13.28
CA HIS A 61 -5.79 1.52 13.78
C HIS A 61 -5.28 0.10 13.51
N THR A 62 -3.97 -0.09 13.35
CA THR A 62 -3.37 -1.41 13.16
C THR A 62 -2.33 -1.73 14.23
N HIS A 63 -2.10 -3.01 14.47
CA HIS A 63 -1.04 -3.47 15.36
C HIS A 63 0.36 -3.35 14.73
N LEU A 64 0.46 -3.04 13.43
CA LEU A 64 1.70 -2.99 12.64
C LEU A 64 2.73 -2.01 13.17
N LEU A 65 2.28 -0.85 13.66
CA LEU A 65 3.20 0.17 14.21
C LEU A 65 4.03 -0.39 15.37
N LYS A 66 3.48 -1.32 16.16
CA LYS A 66 4.22 -1.95 17.27
C LYS A 66 5.35 -2.84 16.78
N HIS A 67 5.23 -3.41 15.59
CA HIS A 67 6.20 -4.34 15.00
C HIS A 67 7.23 -3.63 14.12
N ALA A 68 6.83 -2.56 13.45
CA ALA A 68 7.65 -1.88 12.47
C ALA A 68 8.54 -0.76 13.04
N LEU A 69 8.24 -0.24 14.23
CA LEU A 69 9.05 0.81 14.82
C LEU A 69 10.40 0.22 15.28
N PRO A 70 11.53 0.65 14.69
CA PRO A 70 12.82 0.08 15.01
C PRO A 70 13.20 0.44 16.46
N SER A 71 13.84 -0.49 17.16
CA SER A 71 14.43 -0.23 18.48
C SER A 71 15.70 0.63 18.40
N GLU A 72 16.31 0.71 17.22
CA GLU A 72 17.58 1.39 16.95
C GLU A 72 17.41 2.49 15.89
N PRO A 73 18.23 3.56 15.94
CA PRO A 73 18.14 4.66 14.99
C PRO A 73 18.50 4.22 13.57
N ALA A 74 17.77 4.75 12.58
CA ALA A 74 18.01 4.46 11.18
C ALA A 74 19.36 5.02 10.69
N GLU A 75 19.92 4.40 9.66
CA GLU A 75 21.16 4.84 9.00
C GLU A 75 21.07 6.33 8.59
N PRO A 76 22.16 7.11 8.73
CA PRO A 76 22.20 8.51 8.32
C PRO A 76 21.69 8.73 6.89
N GLY A 77 20.81 9.70 6.70
CA GLY A 77 20.17 9.99 5.40
C GLY A 77 18.89 9.20 5.13
N THR A 78 18.45 8.34 6.06
CA THR A 78 17.17 7.63 5.93
C THR A 78 16.00 8.54 6.33
N VAL A 79 14.96 8.59 5.50
CA VAL A 79 13.66 9.20 5.86
C VAL A 79 13.03 8.39 6.98
N GLN A 80 12.92 8.99 8.16
CA GLN A 80 12.32 8.38 9.35
C GLN A 80 10.89 8.88 9.52
N ARG A 81 9.95 8.18 8.89
CA ARG A 81 8.51 8.38 9.06
C ARG A 81 7.84 7.03 9.32
N PRO A 82 6.78 6.97 10.15
CA PRO A 82 6.12 5.71 10.51
C PRO A 82 5.68 4.86 9.30
N ASP A 83 5.12 5.48 8.27
CA ASP A 83 4.71 4.79 7.05
C ASP A 83 5.89 4.23 6.25
N TYR A 84 7.02 4.94 6.20
CA TYR A 84 8.27 4.45 5.63
C TYR A 84 8.81 3.25 6.39
N GLU A 85 8.83 3.30 7.72
CA GLU A 85 9.34 2.20 8.53
C GLU A 85 8.46 0.95 8.42
N VAL A 86 7.13 1.12 8.41
CA VAL A 86 6.21 0.00 8.14
C VAL A 86 6.46 -0.60 6.76
N CYS A 87 6.61 0.21 5.71
CA CYS A 87 6.90 -0.31 4.37
C CYS A 87 8.24 -1.05 4.32
N ARG A 88 9.25 -0.56 5.06
CA ARG A 88 10.58 -1.19 5.15
C ARG A 88 10.50 -2.54 5.86
N PHE A 89 9.81 -2.60 7.00
CA PHE A 89 9.55 -3.82 7.76
C PHE A 89 8.82 -4.86 6.91
N LEU A 90 7.70 -4.47 6.29
CA LEU A 90 6.93 -5.37 5.43
C LEU A 90 7.78 -5.91 4.26
N THR A 91 8.62 -5.06 3.67
CA THR A 91 9.49 -5.48 2.56
C THR A 91 10.59 -6.42 3.00
N LYS A 92 11.29 -6.11 4.10
CA LYS A 92 12.46 -6.87 4.56
C LYS A 92 12.09 -8.15 5.31
N GLU A 93 11.14 -8.07 6.23
CA GLU A 93 10.81 -9.15 7.16
C GLU A 93 9.65 -10.02 6.65
N VAL A 94 8.64 -9.40 6.04
CA VAL A 94 7.46 -10.12 5.53
C VAL A 94 7.64 -10.52 4.06
N GLY A 95 8.50 -9.81 3.32
CA GLY A 95 8.67 -10.00 1.88
C GLY A 95 7.49 -9.48 1.06
N VAL A 96 6.74 -8.50 1.57
CA VAL A 96 5.61 -7.87 0.85
C VAL A 96 5.83 -6.37 0.79
N CYS A 97 5.93 -5.82 -0.42
CA CYS A 97 6.22 -4.41 -0.61
C CYS A 97 4.94 -3.57 -0.62
N ALA A 98 4.93 -2.52 0.21
CA ALA A 98 3.93 -1.46 0.24
C ALA A 98 4.59 -0.11 -0.12
N ILE A 99 3.77 0.90 -0.37
CA ILE A 99 4.26 2.24 -0.70
C ILE A 99 3.83 3.22 0.41
N PRO A 100 4.75 4.01 1.00
CA PRO A 100 4.41 5.02 1.99
C PRO A 100 3.65 6.16 1.33
N CYS A 101 2.49 6.54 1.89
CA CYS A 101 1.69 7.62 1.30
C CYS A 101 2.29 9.00 1.56
N SER A 102 3.09 9.19 2.61
CA SER A 102 3.73 10.48 2.91
C SER A 102 4.70 10.95 1.82
N ALA A 103 5.14 10.04 0.94
CA ALA A 103 5.93 10.37 -0.25
C ALA A 103 5.16 11.21 -1.28
N PHE A 104 3.82 11.20 -1.24
CA PHE A 104 2.94 11.97 -2.14
C PHE A 104 2.42 13.26 -1.52
N TYR A 105 2.89 13.61 -0.32
CA TYR A 105 2.56 14.88 0.34
C TYR A 105 3.73 15.84 0.21
N ASP A 106 3.41 17.13 0.21
CA ASP A 106 4.43 18.15 0.34
C ASP A 106 5.22 17.96 1.64
N HIS A 107 6.51 18.18 1.50
CA HIS A 107 7.41 18.20 2.63
C HIS A 107 7.27 19.58 3.25
N ASP A 108 6.35 19.74 4.21
CA ASP A 108 6.28 20.97 5.02
C ASP A 108 7.66 21.23 5.62
N GLY A 109 8.43 22.14 5.01
CA GLY A 109 9.71 22.61 5.54
C GLY A 109 10.95 21.71 5.36
N ASP A 110 10.89 20.55 4.69
CA ASP A 110 12.13 19.86 4.27
C ASP A 110 12.63 20.45 2.94
N SER A 111 12.94 21.75 2.91
CA SER A 111 13.77 22.27 1.84
C SER A 111 15.13 21.57 1.96
N ALA A 112 15.56 20.95 0.85
CA ALA A 112 16.79 20.15 0.72
C ALA A 112 18.11 20.94 0.95
N SER A 113 18.06 22.05 1.69
CA SER A 113 19.16 22.97 1.97
C SER A 113 19.34 23.30 3.46
N SER A 114 18.60 22.68 4.37
CA SER A 114 18.76 22.94 5.81
C SER A 114 19.07 21.66 6.57
N SER A 115 20.33 21.54 6.99
CA SER A 115 20.89 20.55 7.91
C SER A 115 20.34 20.62 9.33
N SER A 116 19.05 20.90 9.48
CA SER A 116 18.37 20.94 10.76
C SER A 116 17.30 19.88 10.76
N LEU A 117 17.63 18.78 11.43
CA LEU A 117 16.71 17.76 11.92
C LEU A 117 15.61 18.46 12.73
N SER A 118 14.57 18.96 12.06
CA SER A 118 13.35 19.38 12.71
C SER A 118 12.71 18.10 13.22
N SER A 119 13.06 17.79 14.46
CA SER A 119 12.52 16.72 15.29
C SER A 119 11.06 17.04 15.62
N SER A 120 10.26 17.33 14.60
CA SER A 120 8.83 17.55 14.72
C SER A 120 8.21 16.17 14.82
N SER A 121 8.00 15.73 16.06
CA SER A 121 7.46 14.42 16.42
C SER A 121 6.40 13.95 15.41
N SER A 122 6.55 12.73 14.89
CA SER A 122 5.52 12.08 14.05
C SER A 122 4.16 11.99 14.74
N LEU A 123 4.13 12.20 16.05
CA LEU A 123 2.94 12.37 16.85
C LEU A 123 2.55 13.85 16.96
N GLU A 124 1.34 14.17 16.54
CA GLU A 124 0.64 15.42 16.84
C GLU A 124 -0.55 15.10 17.76
N LYS A 125 -0.60 15.71 18.95
CA LYS A 125 -1.64 15.46 19.97
C LYS A 125 -1.84 13.95 20.28
N GLY A 126 -0.75 13.18 20.29
CA GLY A 126 -0.76 11.75 20.58
C GLY A 126 -1.20 10.84 19.43
N ARG A 127 -1.34 11.37 18.21
CA ARG A 127 -1.72 10.62 17.00
C ARG A 127 -0.73 10.84 15.88
N LEU A 128 -0.64 9.93 14.93
CA LEU A 128 0.18 10.12 13.74
C LEU A 128 -0.26 11.38 12.98
N LYS A 129 0.69 12.09 12.34
CA LYS A 129 0.35 13.13 11.36
C LYS A 129 -0.42 12.51 10.20
N GLU A 130 -1.42 13.22 9.68
CA GLU A 130 -2.32 12.69 8.64
C GLU A 130 -1.60 12.09 7.43
N LYS A 131 -0.52 12.75 6.98
CA LYS A 131 0.30 12.29 5.85
C LYS A 131 1.08 10.99 6.11
N GLU A 132 1.32 10.65 7.36
CA GLU A 132 2.14 9.49 7.80
C GLU A 132 1.28 8.29 8.22
N LYS A 133 -0.06 8.41 8.15
CA LYS A 133 -1.00 7.38 8.60
C LYS A 133 -1.23 6.26 7.60
N PHE A 134 -0.92 6.48 6.34
CA PHE A 134 -1.34 5.56 5.29
C PHE A 134 -0.17 4.93 4.56
N ILE A 135 -0.32 3.64 4.27
CA ILE A 135 0.46 2.95 3.23
C ILE A 135 -0.51 2.46 2.17
N ARG A 136 0.00 2.20 0.97
CA ARG A 136 -0.83 1.68 -0.13
C ARG A 136 -0.25 0.43 -0.77
N PHE A 137 -1.15 -0.46 -1.18
CA PHE A 137 -0.85 -1.66 -1.94
C PHE A 137 -1.51 -1.60 -3.31
N ALA A 138 -0.85 -2.14 -4.33
CA ALA A 138 -1.39 -2.22 -5.68
C ALA A 138 -1.89 -3.65 -5.99
N PHE A 139 -3.13 -3.78 -6.44
CA PHE A 139 -3.72 -5.08 -6.81
C PHE A 139 -3.70 -5.37 -8.31
N CYS A 140 -3.08 -4.50 -9.13
CA CYS A 140 -2.85 -4.71 -10.56
C CYS A 140 -1.75 -5.76 -10.82
N LYS A 141 -1.91 -6.95 -10.26
CA LYS A 141 -0.95 -8.06 -10.29
C LYS A 141 -1.58 -9.32 -10.89
N THR A 142 -0.77 -10.34 -11.09
CA THR A 142 -1.25 -11.70 -11.42
C THR A 142 -1.88 -12.33 -10.17
N GLU A 143 -2.80 -13.28 -10.36
CA GLU A 143 -3.39 -14.04 -9.25
C GLU A 143 -2.30 -14.70 -8.38
N ALA A 144 -1.32 -15.36 -9.01
CA ALA A 144 -0.21 -15.99 -8.31
C ALA A 144 0.58 -15.02 -7.41
N ALA A 145 0.72 -13.74 -7.81
CA ALA A 145 1.39 -12.75 -6.98
C ALA A 145 0.52 -12.29 -5.80
N LEU A 146 -0.81 -12.22 -5.98
CA LEU A 146 -1.75 -11.93 -4.89
C LEU A 146 -1.82 -13.09 -3.90
N ASP A 147 -1.85 -14.33 -4.39
CA ASP A 147 -1.80 -15.54 -3.57
C ASP A 147 -0.51 -15.63 -2.77
N GLU A 148 0.64 -15.31 -3.38
CA GLU A 148 1.92 -15.29 -2.68
C GLU A 148 1.98 -14.18 -1.62
N ALA A 149 1.40 -13.00 -1.90
CA ALA A 149 1.27 -11.95 -0.89
C ALA A 149 0.39 -12.41 0.29
N ARG A 150 -0.73 -13.10 0.00
CA ARG A 150 -1.61 -13.70 1.02
C ARG A 150 -0.86 -14.71 1.87
N ARG A 151 -0.11 -15.61 1.26
CA ARG A 151 0.68 -16.63 1.97
C ARG A 151 1.71 -16.00 2.91
N ARG A 152 2.45 -14.99 2.44
CA ARG A 152 3.48 -14.30 3.24
C ARG A 152 2.88 -13.56 4.43
N LEU A 153 1.84 -12.76 4.19
CA LEU A 153 1.14 -12.01 5.23
C LEU A 153 0.53 -12.96 6.27
N TYR A 154 -0.15 -14.02 5.82
CA TYR A 154 -0.76 -15.00 6.69
C TYR A 154 0.28 -15.71 7.57
N ASN A 155 1.36 -16.22 6.97
CA ASN A 155 2.40 -16.92 7.73
C ASN A 155 3.03 -16.02 8.79
N HIS A 156 3.37 -14.79 8.42
CA HIS A 156 4.05 -13.87 9.33
C HIS A 156 3.15 -13.46 10.50
N PHE A 157 1.91 -13.01 10.24
CA PHE A 157 1.05 -12.48 11.30
C PHE A 157 0.30 -13.55 12.10
N ARG A 158 0.15 -14.77 11.57
CA ARG A 158 -0.38 -15.91 12.35
C ARG A 158 0.60 -16.39 13.41
N GLU A 159 1.90 -16.39 13.13
CA GLU A 159 2.92 -16.80 14.11
C GLU A 159 3.06 -15.80 15.28
N MET A 160 2.49 -14.60 15.13
CA MET A 160 2.53 -13.52 16.11
C MET A 160 1.27 -13.40 16.98
N SER A 161 0.23 -14.20 16.70
CA SER A 161 -1.07 -14.21 17.43
C SER A 161 -1.19 -15.44 18.34
#